data_AF-A0A2S9G4R4-F1
#
_entry.id   AF-A0A2S9G4R4-F1
#
_cell.length_a   1.000
_cell.length_b   1.000
_cell.length_c   1.000
_cell.angle_alpha   90.00
_cell.angle_beta   90.00
_cell.angle_gamma   90.00
#
_symmetry.space_group_name_H-M   'P 1'
#
loop_
_entity.id
_entity.type
_entity.pdbx_description
1 polymer ?
#
loop_
_entity_poly.entity_id
_entity_poly.type
_entity_poly.pdbx_seq_one_letter_code
_entity_poly.pdbx_strand_id
1 'polypeptide(L)' 'MPQELTADDAAARLTTADTLGIPLGPGQPPAFLRALGEREDWTDLRVYGALLAVGTDLFSRAGVHYLSGFFGPLERA' A
#
# COMPACT_ATOMS: atom_id res chain seq x y z
N MET A 1 7.65 -7.72 22.60
CA MET A 1 6.25 -8.19 22.46
C MET A 1 5.61 -7.45 21.31
N PRO A 2 4.77 -8.10 20.48
CA PRO A 2 4.03 -7.40 19.43
C PRO A 2 3.07 -6.39 20.07
N GLN A 3 2.88 -5.25 19.41
CA GLN A 3 1.90 -4.23 19.77
C GLN A 3 0.73 -4.32 18.78
N GLU A 4 -0.49 -4.33 19.29
CA GLU A 4 -1.69 -4.20 18.46
C GLU A 4 -1.90 -2.73 18.08
N LEU A 5 -2.16 -2.47 16.80
CA LEU A 5 -2.37 -1.14 16.24
C LEU A 5 -3.62 -1.16 15.37
N THR A 6 -4.28 0.00 15.28
CA THR A 6 -5.26 0.23 14.21
C THR A 6 -4.55 0.32 12.85
N ALA A 7 -5.32 0.25 11.76
CA ALA A 7 -4.76 0.41 10.41
C ALA A 7 -4.11 1.79 10.23
N ASP A 8 -4.74 2.85 10.77
CA ASP A 8 -4.25 4.23 10.68
C ASP A 8 -2.98 4.41 11.52
N ASP A 9 -2.95 3.87 12.74
CA ASP A 9 -1.76 3.91 13.59
C ASP A 9 -0.58 3.16 12.95
N ALA A 10 -0.86 2.03 12.29
CA ALA A 10 0.15 1.29 11.55
C ALA A 10 0.63 2.07 10.32
N ALA A 11 -0.29 2.71 9.57
CA ALA A 11 0.03 3.51 8.38
C ALA A 11 0.89 4.74 8.75
N ALA A 12 0.64 5.33 9.92
CA ALA A 12 1.43 6.44 10.47
C ALA A 12 2.86 6.05 10.86
N ARG A 13 3.19 4.75 10.95
CA ARG A 13 4.56 4.29 11.20
C ARG A 13 5.46 4.36 9.96
N LEU A 14 4.88 4.43 8.76
CA LEU A 14 5.68 4.53 7.54
C LEU A 14 6.19 5.97 7.36
N THR A 15 7.46 6.09 7.01
CA THR A 15 8.02 7.33 6.51
C THR A 15 7.63 7.53 5.05
N THR A 16 7.69 8.77 4.56
CA THR A 16 7.14 9.14 3.25
C THR A 16 7.93 8.59 2.05
N ALA A 17 9.11 8.03 2.28
CA ALA A 17 10.02 7.47 1.27
C ALA A 17 10.44 6.02 1.58
N ASP A 18 9.63 5.30 2.36
CA ASP A 18 9.90 3.90 2.70
C ASP A 18 9.77 2.95 1.49
N THR A 19 10.22 1.72 1.69
CA THR A 19 9.96 0.60 0.78
C THR A 19 9.13 -0.47 1.49
N LEU A 20 8.01 -0.87 0.88
CA LEU A 20 7.03 -1.80 1.44
C LEU A 20 6.83 -3.00 0.52
N GLY A 21 6.95 -4.20 1.05
CA GLY A 21 6.48 -5.43 0.39
C GLY A 21 5.06 -5.78 0.84
N ILE A 22 4.18 -6.14 -0.09
CA ILE A 22 2.82 -6.59 0.21
C ILE A 22 2.59 -8.03 -0.26
N PRO A 23 1.75 -8.82 0.44
CA PRO A 23 1.41 -10.17 -0.01
C PRO A 23 0.70 -10.18 -1.38
N LEU A 24 0.67 -11.34 -2.02
CA LEU A 24 -0.02 -11.56 -3.30
C LEU A 24 -1.54 -11.67 -3.09
N GLY A 25 -2.32 -10.96 -3.91
CA GLY A 25 -3.78 -11.12 -4.01
C GLY A 25 -4.51 -11.14 -2.66
N PRO A 26 -5.17 -12.24 -2.28
CA PRO A 26 -6.01 -12.30 -1.08
C PRO A 26 -5.24 -12.19 0.25
N GLY A 27 -3.91 -12.31 0.24
CA GLY A 27 -3.10 -12.07 1.44
C GLY A 27 -2.91 -10.58 1.77
N GLN A 28 -3.27 -9.68 0.86
CA GLN A 28 -3.09 -8.24 1.04
C GLN A 28 -3.95 -7.73 2.20
N PRO A 29 -3.42 -6.86 3.09
CA PRO A 29 -4.16 -6.34 4.23
C PRO A 29 -5.04 -5.15 3.82
N PRO A 30 -6.37 -5.32 3.61
CA PRO A 30 -7.15 -4.30 2.91
C PRO A 30 -7.34 -3.02 3.71
N ALA A 31 -7.53 -3.13 5.03
CA ALA A 31 -7.68 -1.97 5.91
C ALA A 31 -6.41 -1.11 5.94
N PHE A 32 -5.24 -1.74 6.01
CA PHE A 32 -3.95 -1.04 6.03
C PHE A 32 -3.66 -0.35 4.69
N LEU A 33 -3.90 -1.02 3.56
CA LEU A 33 -3.70 -0.42 2.23
C LEU A 33 -4.63 0.76 1.96
N ARG A 34 -5.86 0.74 2.51
CA ARG A 34 -6.77 1.89 2.45
C ARG A 34 -6.31 3.03 3.33
N ALA A 35 -5.88 2.76 4.56
CA ALA A 35 -5.31 3.77 5.47
C ALA A 35 -4.08 4.49 4.87
N LEU A 36 -3.19 3.75 4.19
CA LEU A 36 -2.10 4.36 3.43
C LEU A 36 -2.61 5.23 2.27
N GLY A 37 -3.73 4.84 1.65
CA GLY A 37 -4.38 5.60 0.59
C GLY A 37 -4.99 6.92 1.04
N GLU A 38 -5.34 7.08 2.32
CA GLU A 38 -5.81 8.37 2.88
C GLU A 38 -4.68 9.39 3.04
N ARG A 39 -3.42 8.95 3.07
CA ARG A 39 -2.26 9.84 3.17
C ARG A 39 -1.92 10.47 1.81
N GLU A 40 -1.61 11.76 1.83
CA GLU A 40 -1.27 12.55 0.64
C GLU A 40 0.17 13.09 0.66
N ASP A 41 0.94 12.79 1.71
CA ASP A 41 2.26 13.35 2.00
C ASP A 41 3.44 12.51 1.44
N TRP A 42 3.15 11.52 0.58
CA TRP A 42 4.16 10.62 0.02
C TRP A 42 5.17 11.35 -0.85
N THR A 43 6.45 11.00 -0.70
CA THR A 43 7.56 11.62 -1.46
C THR A 43 8.24 10.63 -2.40
N ASP A 44 8.48 9.38 -1.96
CA ASP A 44 9.08 8.31 -2.78
C ASP A 44 8.76 6.92 -2.18
N LEU A 45 7.49 6.66 -1.85
CA LEU A 45 7.06 5.37 -1.32
C LEU A 45 7.12 4.31 -2.43
N ARG A 46 7.95 3.27 -2.25
CA ARG A 46 8.05 2.14 -3.20
C ARG A 46 7.29 0.93 -2.66
N VAL A 47 6.29 0.46 -3.39
CA VAL A 47 5.49 -0.71 -3.01
C VAL A 47 5.75 -1.86 -3.98
N TYR A 48 6.19 -3.00 -3.44
CA TYR A 48 6.47 -4.22 -4.19
C TYR A 48 5.35 -5.23 -3.98
N GLY A 49 4.80 -5.76 -5.07
CA GLY A 49 3.76 -6.78 -4.99
C GLY A 49 3.42 -7.41 -6.34
N ALA A 50 2.24 -8.02 -6.38
CA ALA A 50 1.61 -8.52 -7.60
C ALA A 50 0.11 -8.70 -7.33
N LEU A 51 -0.68 -8.66 -8.40
CA LEU A 51 -2.13 -8.91 -8.41
C LEU A 51 -2.86 -8.17 -7.28
N LEU A 52 -3.10 -6.87 -7.45
CA LEU A 52 -3.90 -6.11 -6.49
C LEU A 52 -5.31 -6.69 -6.40
N ALA A 53 -5.75 -6.93 -5.16
CA ALA A 53 -7.09 -7.39 -4.83
C ALA A 53 -7.83 -6.36 -3.95
N VAL A 54 -7.19 -5.23 -3.64
CA VAL A 54 -7.72 -4.17 -2.77
C VAL A 54 -7.82 -2.88 -3.56
N GLY A 55 -9.05 -2.36 -3.68
CA GLY A 55 -9.26 -0.97 -4.13
C GLY A 55 -8.81 0.02 -3.05
N THR A 56 -7.87 0.89 -3.41
CA THR A 56 -7.31 1.97 -2.59
C THR A 56 -6.77 3.07 -3.49
N ASP A 57 -6.80 4.32 -3.00
CA ASP A 57 -6.20 5.47 -3.70
C ASP A 57 -4.68 5.52 -3.55
N LEU A 58 -4.06 4.66 -2.73
CA LEU A 58 -2.61 4.66 -2.50
C LEU A 58 -1.80 4.72 -3.80
N PHE A 59 -2.18 3.93 -4.79
CA PHE A 59 -1.42 3.81 -6.04
C PHE A 59 -1.72 4.92 -7.06
N SER A 60 -2.68 5.80 -6.77
CA SER A 60 -2.91 7.04 -7.53
C SER A 60 -2.27 8.27 -6.89
N ARG A 61 -1.73 8.15 -5.66
CA ARG A 61 -1.05 9.25 -4.96
C ARG A 61 0.27 9.61 -5.65
N ALA A 62 0.56 10.91 -5.70
CA ALA A 62 1.87 11.41 -6.12
C ALA A 62 2.96 10.88 -5.18
N GLY A 63 4.15 10.58 -5.72
CA GLY A 63 5.27 10.04 -4.94
C GLY A 63 5.13 8.57 -4.53
N VAL A 64 4.08 7.87 -4.99
CA VAL A 64 3.93 6.42 -4.79
C VAL A 64 4.28 5.66 -6.07
N HIS A 65 5.11 4.64 -5.93
CA HIS A 65 5.60 3.83 -7.02
C HIS A 65 5.28 2.35 -6.78
N TYR A 66 4.33 1.80 -7.54
CA TYR A 66 4.01 0.38 -7.48
C TYR A 66 4.85 -0.43 -8.48
N LEU A 67 5.73 -1.29 -7.96
CA LEU A 67 6.44 -2.28 -8.75
C LEU A 67 5.71 -3.63 -8.66
N SER A 68 4.97 -3.96 -9.73
CA SER A 68 4.21 -5.20 -9.82
C SER A 68 4.94 -6.25 -10.66
N GLY A 69 5.03 -7.47 -10.13
CA GLY A 69 5.44 -8.64 -10.91
C GLY A 69 4.33 -9.20 -11.81
N PHE A 70 3.07 -8.87 -11.53
CA PHE A 70 1.91 -9.30 -12.31
C PHE A 70 0.76 -8.31 -12.12
N PHE A 71 0.35 -7.63 -13.17
CA PHE A 71 -0.76 -6.67 -13.12
C PHE A 71 -2.10 -7.41 -13.26
N GLY A 72 -3.04 -7.14 -12.36
CA GLY A 72 -4.43 -7.61 -12.40
C GLY A 72 -5.40 -6.62 -13.07
N PRO A 73 -6.71 -6.88 -12.99
CA PRO A 73 -7.73 -5.97 -13.51
C PRO A 73 -7.78 -4.62 -12.80
N LEU A 74 -7.55 -4.57 -11.49
CA LEU A 74 -7.60 -3.31 -10.73
C LEU A 74 -6.49 -2.34 -11.17
N GLU A 75 -5.32 -2.88 -11.51
CA GLU A 75 -4.17 -2.07 -11.91
C GLU A 75 -4.23 -1.60 -13.36
N ARG A 76 -5.18 -2.13 -14.14
CA ARG A 76 -5.34 -1.83 -15.57
C ARG A 76 -6.63 -1.09 -15.91
N ALA A 77 -7.53 -0.92 -14.93
CA ALA A 77 -8.76 -0.17 -15.08
C ALA A 77 -8.47 1.33 -15.14
#